data_AF-A0A917FGA8-F1
#
_entry.id   AF-A0A917FGA8-F1
#
_cell.length_a   1.000
_cell.length_b   1.000
_cell.length_c   1.000
_cell.angle_alpha   90.00
_cell.angle_beta   90.00
_cell.angle_gamma   90.00
#
_symmetry.space_group_name_H-M   'P 1'
#
loop_
_entity.id
_entity.type
_entity.pdbx_description
1 polymer ?
#
loop_
_entity_poly.entity_id
_entity_poly.type
_entity_poly.pdbx_seq_one_letter_code
_entity_poly.pdbx_strand_id
1 'polypeptide(L)'
;MSIYVRSWLFALWSALVLISFPWWLPLLRGTLGPVGLLFGAAFWLGHGLAALYLFACPTCGLSLFSSGKGLITGRSPIPRRRCGHCGRDHTAVE
;
A
#
# COMPACT_ATOMS: atom_id res chain seq x y z
N MET A 1 -12.72 -2.75 12.69
CA MET A 1 -12.40 -1.60 11.81
C MET A 1 -12.67 -2.00 10.37
N SER A 2 -13.32 -1.13 9.59
CA SER A 2 -13.54 -1.40 8.17
C SER A 2 -12.22 -1.45 7.39
N ILE A 3 -12.23 -2.16 6.26
CA ILE A 3 -11.04 -2.29 5.40
C ILE A 3 -10.54 -0.92 4.90
N TYR A 4 -11.46 0.04 4.71
CA TYR A 4 -11.10 1.41 4.38
C TYR A 4 -10.23 2.08 5.45
N VAL A 5 -10.59 1.97 6.74
CA VAL A 5 -9.79 2.56 7.83
C VAL A 5 -8.42 1.90 7.91
N ARG A 6 -8.36 0.56 7.81
CA ARG A 6 -7.09 -0.18 7.82
C ARG A 6 -6.18 0.23 6.65
N SER A 7 -6.74 0.43 5.47
CA SER A 7 -5.99 0.89 4.30
C SER A 7 -5.45 2.31 4.44
N TRP A 8 -6.18 3.20 5.13
CA TRP A 8 -5.67 4.54 5.46
C TRP A 8 -4.53 4.51 6.46
N LEU A 9 -4.64 3.68 7.51
CA LEU A 9 -3.54 3.50 8.47
C LEU A 9 -2.27 3.01 7.76
N PHE A 10 -2.42 2.06 6.83
CA PHE A 10 -1.31 1.60 6.02
C PHE A 10 -0.75 2.68 5.08
N ALA A 11 -1.61 3.47 4.44
CA ALA A 11 -1.17 4.58 3.57
C ALA A 11 -0.42 5.65 4.36
N LEU A 12 -0.92 6.05 5.53
CA LEU A 12 -0.26 7.00 6.43
C LEU A 12 1.07 6.45 6.93
N TRP A 13 1.10 5.20 7.37
CA TRP A 13 2.34 4.51 7.74
C TRP A 13 3.35 4.53 6.59
N SER A 14 2.93 4.15 5.38
CA SER A 14 3.79 4.15 4.19
C SER A 14 4.32 5.56 3.89
N ALA A 15 3.48 6.60 4.03
CA ALA A 15 3.91 7.98 3.85
C ALA A 15 4.94 8.41 4.91
N LEU A 16 4.74 8.07 6.17
CA LEU A 16 5.71 8.33 7.25
C LEU A 16 7.03 7.63 7.01
N VAL A 17 7.00 6.38 6.54
CA VAL A 17 8.22 5.63 6.20
C VAL A 17 8.92 6.22 4.98
N LEU A 18 8.16 6.71 3.99
CA LEU A 18 8.70 7.38 2.81
C LEU A 18 9.39 8.70 3.19
N ILE A 19 8.72 9.52 3.99
CA ILE A 19 9.29 10.77 4.50
C ILE A 19 10.53 10.47 5.32
N SER A 20 10.51 9.41 6.13
CA SER A 20 11.65 9.05 6.96
C SER A 20 12.79 8.32 6.24
N PHE A 21 12.55 7.91 4.99
CA PHE A 21 13.49 7.16 4.14
C PHE A 21 14.91 7.74 4.07
N PRO A 22 15.10 9.07 3.92
CA PRO A 22 16.43 9.66 3.85
C PRO A 22 17.24 9.51 5.14
N TRP A 23 16.61 9.32 6.30
CA TRP A 23 17.33 9.17 7.57
C TRP A 23 17.70 7.72 7.88
N TRP A 24 16.83 6.75 7.58
CA TRP A 24 17.09 5.34 7.93
C TRP A 24 17.82 4.56 6.84
N LEU A 25 17.70 4.93 5.56
CA LEU A 25 18.42 4.24 4.49
C LEU A 25 19.96 4.38 4.64
N PRO A 26 20.53 5.55 4.98
CA PRO A 26 21.96 5.66 5.27
C PRO A 26 22.38 4.83 6.49
N LEU A 27 21.53 4.71 7.51
CA LEU A 27 21.80 3.84 8.66
C LEU A 27 21.89 2.37 8.25
N LEU A 28 20.96 1.88 7.42
CA LEU A 28 21.03 0.53 6.85
C LEU A 28 22.26 0.33 5.96
N ARG A 29 22.62 1.33 5.16
CA ARG A 29 23.84 1.26 4.34
C ARG A 29 25.10 1.26 5.21
N GLY A 30 25.10 2.00 6.31
CA GLY A 30 26.22 2.03 7.25
C GLY A 30 26.41 0.70 7.98
N THR A 31 25.32 0.00 8.31
CA THR A 31 25.37 -1.27 9.05
C THR A 31 25.54 -2.50 8.16
N LEU A 32 24.89 -2.53 6.98
CA LEU A 32 24.87 -3.69 6.07
C LEU A 32 25.68 -3.47 4.79
N GLY A 33 26.35 -2.33 4.65
CA GLY A 33 27.05 -1.95 3.43
C GLY A 33 26.10 -1.80 2.23
N PRO A 34 26.55 -2.12 1.01
CA PRO A 34 25.73 -2.03 -0.21
C PRO A 34 24.44 -2.87 -0.15
N VAL A 35 24.41 -3.95 0.64
CA VAL A 35 23.24 -4.82 0.81
C VAL A 35 22.08 -4.08 1.49
N GLY A 36 22.36 -3.05 2.30
CA GLY A 36 21.33 -2.21 2.91
C GLY A 36 20.41 -1.53 1.90
N LEU A 37 20.91 -1.25 0.68
CA LEU A 37 20.09 -0.71 -0.41
C LEU A 37 19.08 -1.75 -0.94
N LEU A 38 19.46 -3.02 -1.00
CA LEU A 38 18.57 -4.11 -1.40
C LEU A 38 17.43 -4.29 -0.40
N PHE A 39 17.72 -4.16 0.90
CA PHE A 39 16.68 -4.18 1.93
C PHE A 39 15.69 -3.02 1.77
N GLY A 40 16.16 -1.81 1.48
CA GLY A 40 15.29 -0.67 1.17
C GLY A 40 14.39 -0.93 -0.03
N ALA A 41 14.93 -1.49 -1.12
CA ALA A 41 14.15 -1.85 -2.30
C ALA A 41 13.12 -2.96 -2.01
N ALA A 42 13.53 -4.04 -1.34
CA ALA A 42 12.66 -5.14 -0.95
C ALA A 42 11.54 -4.67 -0.01
N PHE A 43 11.85 -3.77 0.91
CA PHE A 43 10.89 -3.15 1.83
C PHE A 43 9.77 -2.42 1.06
N TRP A 44 10.13 -1.59 0.07
CA TRP A 44 9.16 -0.88 -0.76
C TRP A 44 8.37 -1.79 -1.68
N LEU A 45 9.01 -2.82 -2.25
CA LEU A 45 8.31 -3.86 -3.00
C LEU A 45 7.27 -4.57 -2.12
N GLY A 46 7.64 -4.92 -0.88
CA GLY A 46 6.73 -5.49 0.10
C GLY A 46 5.53 -4.59 0.39
N HIS A 47 5.73 -3.27 0.55
CA HIS A 47 4.63 -2.31 0.72
C HIS A 47 3.72 -2.24 -0.52
N GLY A 48 4.30 -2.24 -1.72
CA GLY A 48 3.55 -2.29 -2.96
C GLY A 48 2.69 -3.55 -3.08
N LEU A 49 3.25 -4.71 -2.77
CA LEU A 49 2.52 -5.99 -2.77
C LEU A 49 1.43 -6.00 -1.68
N ALA A 50 1.73 -5.51 -0.48
CA ALA A 50 0.74 -5.39 0.60
C ALA A 50 -0.45 -4.50 0.17
N ALA A 51 -0.20 -3.37 -0.47
CA ALA A 51 -1.24 -2.50 -1.02
C ALA A 51 -2.14 -3.24 -2.02
N LEU A 52 -1.56 -4.09 -2.87
CA LEU A 52 -2.30 -4.81 -3.91
C LEU A 52 -3.10 -5.99 -3.37
N TYR A 53 -2.56 -6.75 -2.42
CA TYR A 53 -3.11 -8.05 -2.02
C TYR A 53 -3.77 -8.05 -0.64
N LEU A 54 -3.31 -7.24 0.32
CA LEU A 54 -3.86 -7.25 1.69
C LEU A 54 -5.06 -6.30 1.85
N PHE A 55 -5.13 -5.26 1.01
CA PHE A 55 -6.22 -4.28 1.02
C PHE A 55 -7.08 -4.43 -0.22
N ALA A 56 -7.68 -5.61 -0.37
CA ALA A 56 -8.52 -5.97 -1.50
C ALA A 56 -10.01 -5.97 -1.13
N CYS A 57 -10.86 -5.57 -2.08
CA CYS A 57 -12.31 -5.63 -1.93
C CYS A 57 -12.74 -7.08 -1.67
N PRO A 58 -13.46 -7.37 -0.58
CA PRO A 58 -13.82 -8.74 -0.18
C PRO A 58 -14.74 -9.42 -1.20
N THR A 59 -15.54 -8.66 -1.96
CA THR A 59 -16.46 -9.22 -2.95
C THR A 59 -15.79 -9.56 -4.28
N CYS A 60 -14.80 -8.78 -4.74
CA CYS A 60 -14.28 -8.93 -6.10
C CYS A 60 -12.76 -8.98 -6.22
N GLY A 61 -12.03 -8.89 -5.10
CA GLY A 61 -10.57 -8.95 -5.01
C GLY A 61 -9.84 -7.71 -5.52
N LEU A 62 -10.54 -6.64 -5.92
CA LEU A 62 -9.88 -5.44 -6.42
C LEU A 62 -9.23 -4.65 -5.27
N SER A 63 -7.94 -4.36 -5.38
CA SER A 63 -7.24 -3.48 -4.42
C SER A 63 -7.96 -2.14 -4.23
N LEU A 64 -8.02 -1.67 -2.98
CA LEU A 64 -8.55 -0.36 -2.61
C LEU A 64 -7.75 0.79 -3.21
N PHE A 65 -6.52 0.54 -3.64
CA PHE A 65 -5.62 1.51 -4.27
C PHE A 65 -5.75 1.53 -5.80
N SER A 66 -6.64 0.72 -6.38
CA SER A 66 -6.86 0.60 -7.83
C SER A 66 -8.22 1.15 -8.25
N SER A 67 -8.28 1.77 -9.42
CA SER A 67 -9.52 2.36 -9.96
C SER A 67 -10.49 1.36 -10.59
N GLY A 68 -10.02 0.19 -11.00
CA GLY A 68 -10.81 -0.83 -11.70
C GLY A 68 -9.99 -2.09 -11.96
N LYS A 69 -10.56 -3.07 -12.67
CA LYS A 69 -9.85 -4.28 -13.12
C LYS A 69 -9.34 -4.09 -14.56
N GLY A 70 -8.12 -4.55 -14.85
CA GLY A 70 -7.51 -4.49 -16.19
C GLY A 70 -6.12 -3.85 -16.22
N LEU A 71 -5.51 -3.84 -17.42
CA LEU A 71 -4.14 -3.35 -17.67
C LEU A 71 -4.03 -1.81 -17.62
N ILE A 72 -5.10 -1.09 -17.99
CA ILE A 72 -5.16 0.38 -17.95
C ILE A 72 -6.01 0.79 -16.76
N THR A 73 -5.47 0.61 -15.56
CA THR A 73 -6.15 0.96 -14.31
C THR A 73 -5.30 1.97 -13.54
N GLY A 74 -5.94 3.06 -13.10
CA GLY A 74 -5.29 4.08 -12.30
C GLY A 74 -4.99 3.55 -10.91
N ARG A 75 -3.72 3.59 -10.51
CA ARG A 75 -3.28 3.29 -9.15
C ARG A 75 -3.06 4.61 -8.40
N SER A 76 -3.56 4.69 -7.18
CA SER A 76 -3.43 5.87 -6.33
C SER A 76 -2.96 5.45 -4.94
N PRO A 77 -2.10 6.23 -4.26
CA PRO A 77 -1.76 5.98 -2.87
C PRO A 77 -2.94 6.25 -1.91
N ILE A 78 -4.04 6.82 -2.41
CA ILE A 78 -5.24 7.13 -1.65
C ILE A 78 -6.22 5.97 -1.78
N PRO A 79 -6.58 5.29 -0.67
CA PRO A 79 -7.52 4.19 -0.72
C PRO A 79 -8.93 4.69 -1.04
N ARG A 80 -9.67 3.92 -1.83
CA ARG A 80 -11.02 4.28 -2.29
C ARG A 80 -12.09 3.80 -1.33
N ARG A 81 -13.02 4.70 -1.00
CA ARG A 81 -14.23 4.39 -0.18
C ARG A 81 -15.14 3.37 -0.84
N ARG A 82 -15.34 3.46 -2.15
CA ARG A 82 -16.14 2.50 -2.92
C ARG A 82 -15.28 1.74 -3.91
N CYS A 83 -15.58 0.46 -4.10
CA CYS A 83 -14.92 -0.37 -5.10
C CYS A 83 -15.21 0.15 -6.51
N GLY A 84 -14.17 0.45 -7.30
CA GLY A 84 -14.31 0.90 -8.68
C GLY A 84 -14.80 -0.17 -9.67
N HIS A 85 -14.97 -1.42 -9.22
CA HIS A 85 -15.48 -2.51 -10.06
C HIS A 85 -16.87 -3.00 -9.63
N CYS A 86 -17.08 -3.34 -8.35
CA CYS A 86 -18.36 -3.88 -7.87
C CYS A 86 -19.23 -2.87 -7.10
N GLY A 87 -18.76 -1.64 -6.89
CA GLY A 87 -19.52 -0.59 -6.20
C GLY A 87 -19.64 -0.73 -4.68
N ARG A 88 -19.16 -1.84 -4.08
CA ARG A 88 -19.20 -2.07 -2.62
C ARG A 88 -18.59 -0.92 -1.83
N ASP A 89 -19.26 -0.53 -0.76
CA ASP A 89 -18.74 0.42 0.22
C ASP A 89 -17.74 -0.27 1.17
N HIS A 90 -16.51 0.22 1.21
CA HIS A 90 -15.43 -0.28 2.04
C HIS A 90 -15.40 0.35 3.43
N THR A 91 -16.23 1.36 3.69
CA THR A 91 -16.39 1.99 5.01
C THR A 91 -17.28 1.19 5.94
N ALA A 92 -18.19 0.38 5.36
CA ALA A 92 -19.00 -0.56 6.09
C ALA A 92 -18.11 -1.56 6.84
N VAL A 93 -18.43 -1.80 8.10
CA VAL A 93 -17.88 -2.91 8.86
C VAL A 93 -18.73 -4.12 8.48
N GLU A 94 -18.10 -5.16 7.93
CA GLU A 94 -18.76 -6.45 7.70
C GLU A 94 -19.10 -7.12 9.02
#